data_AF-A0A951SM77-F1
#
_entry.id   AF-A0A951SM77-F1
#
_cell.length_a   1.000
_cell.length_b   1.000
_cell.length_c   1.000
_cell.angle_alpha   90.00
_cell.angle_beta   90.00
_cell.angle_gamma   90.00
#
_symmetry.space_group_name_H-M   'P 1'
#
loop_
_entity.id
_entity.type
_entity.pdbx_description
1 polymer ?
#
loop_
_entity_poly.entity_id
_entity_poly.type
_entity_poly.pdbx_seq_one_letter_code
_entity_poly.pdbx_strand_id
1 'polypeptide(L)'
;MPLAFDSLSHGRVVFGFYNIETDGLLLDRHFFFCTDFCGAVAKVAAQPRAEMPGWTCADAEAVGDLMGAIHGTRHVGLLGAVYRRWPFPDDPAAFRQRLAGHENRPAVETLLAEHARPGTLVIERRSGGVIGIGDYAFSAPQFRDLMEYVWRGGYPTWEGFERGQWPACATAMLEAWGGV
;
A
#
# COMPACT_ATOMS: atom_id res chain seq x y z
N MET A 1 -7.29 4.52 2.43
CA MET A 1 -8.19 3.40 2.06
C MET A 1 -7.91 2.92 0.65
N PRO A 2 -7.85 1.61 0.40
CA PRO A 2 -7.51 1.05 -0.90
C PRO A 2 -8.57 1.39 -1.93
N LEU A 3 -8.15 1.68 -3.16
CA LEU A 3 -9.02 1.97 -4.30
C LEU A 3 -8.75 0.99 -5.43
N ALA A 4 -9.65 0.95 -6.40
CA ALA A 4 -9.49 0.15 -7.60
C ALA A 4 -8.79 0.94 -8.70
N PHE A 5 -7.60 0.47 -9.09
CA PHE A 5 -6.73 1.04 -10.13
C PHE A 5 -6.69 0.15 -11.36
N ASP A 6 -6.46 0.72 -12.54
CA ASP A 6 -6.29 -0.05 -13.76
C ASP A 6 -4.89 -0.66 -13.86
N SER A 7 -4.82 -1.90 -14.33
CA SER A 7 -3.59 -2.63 -14.64
C SER A 7 -3.67 -3.20 -16.05
N LEU A 8 -2.51 -3.39 -16.69
CA LEU A 8 -2.40 -4.04 -17.99
C LEU A 8 -2.64 -5.56 -17.90
N SER A 9 -2.35 -6.17 -16.75
CA SER A 9 -2.37 -7.63 -16.58
C SER A 9 -3.69 -8.18 -16.06
N HIS A 10 -4.37 -7.47 -15.15
CA HIS A 10 -5.46 -8.01 -14.34
C HIS A 10 -6.73 -7.14 -14.38
N GLY A 11 -6.81 -6.16 -15.27
CA GLY A 11 -7.91 -5.19 -15.29
C GLY A 11 -7.85 -4.31 -14.04
N ARG A 12 -8.98 -4.16 -13.32
CA ARG A 12 -9.03 -3.36 -12.09
C ARG A 12 -8.52 -4.17 -10.90
N VAL A 13 -7.52 -3.62 -10.20
CA VAL A 13 -6.87 -4.22 -9.03
C VAL A 13 -7.00 -3.30 -7.83
N VAL A 14 -7.11 -3.86 -6.64
CA VAL A 14 -7.20 -3.08 -5.40
C VAL A 14 -5.78 -2.72 -4.96
N PHE A 15 -5.51 -1.42 -4.80
CA PHE A 15 -4.25 -0.93 -4.27
C PHE A 15 -4.48 0.16 -3.23
N GLY A 16 -3.64 0.17 -2.18
CA GLY A 16 -3.51 1.30 -1.29
C GLY A 16 -3.46 0.95 0.20
N PHE A 17 -3.57 1.98 1.04
CA PHE A 17 -3.48 1.84 2.50
C PHE A 17 -4.69 1.12 3.05
N TYR A 18 -4.49 -0.03 3.72
CA TYR A 18 -5.58 -0.80 4.30
C TYR A 18 -5.97 -0.41 5.72
N ASN A 19 -5.15 0.37 6.43
CA ASN A 19 -5.50 0.88 7.76
C ASN A 19 -4.71 2.16 8.08
N ILE A 20 -5.39 3.18 8.57
CA ILE A 20 -4.81 4.52 8.80
C ILE A 20 -3.77 4.57 9.93
N GLU A 21 -3.81 3.62 10.86
CA GLU A 21 -2.88 3.54 11.99
C GLU A 21 -1.52 2.94 11.60
N THR A 22 -1.41 2.40 10.38
CA THR A 22 -0.22 1.67 9.90
C THR A 22 0.26 2.28 8.59
N ASP A 23 1.53 2.15 8.24
CA ASP A 23 2.00 2.48 6.89
C ASP A 23 1.82 1.32 5.89
N GLY A 24 0.95 0.36 6.19
CA GLY A 24 0.70 -0.83 5.39
C GLY A 24 -0.08 -0.53 4.10
N LEU A 25 0.44 -1.04 2.98
CA LEU A 25 -0.17 -1.03 1.66
C LEU A 25 -0.58 -2.46 1.26
N LEU A 26 -1.59 -2.56 0.40
CA LEU A 26 -1.88 -3.78 -0.33
C LEU A 26 -1.92 -3.56 -1.84
N LEU A 27 -1.70 -4.64 -2.58
CA LEU A 27 -1.99 -4.83 -4.00
C LEU A 27 -2.68 -6.20 -4.15
N ASP A 28 -4.01 -6.20 -4.19
CA ASP A 28 -4.91 -7.34 -3.99
C ASP A 28 -4.49 -8.26 -2.83
N ARG A 29 -3.69 -9.29 -3.11
CA ARG A 29 -3.23 -10.30 -2.14
C ARG A 29 -1.82 -10.08 -1.61
N HIS A 30 -1.11 -9.10 -2.15
CA HIS A 30 0.21 -8.71 -1.69
C HIS A 30 0.11 -7.58 -0.68
N PHE A 31 0.83 -7.72 0.43
CA PHE A 31 0.92 -6.74 1.50
C PHE A 31 2.38 -6.33 1.64
N PHE A 32 2.63 -5.04 1.85
CA PHE A 32 3.96 -4.46 2.00
C PHE A 32 3.85 -3.10 2.70
N PHE A 33 4.97 -2.50 3.06
CA PHE A 33 4.99 -1.22 3.75
C PHE A 33 5.23 -0.06 2.78
N CYS A 34 4.63 1.09 3.05
CA CYS A 34 4.78 2.31 2.27
C CYS A 34 6.24 2.76 2.20
N THR A 35 6.97 2.65 3.31
CA THR A 35 8.41 2.94 3.36
C THR A 35 9.22 2.05 2.41
N ASP A 36 8.94 0.75 2.39
CA ASP A 36 9.60 -0.22 1.52
C ASP A 36 9.25 0.03 0.03
N PHE A 37 7.96 0.28 -0.24
CA PHE A 37 7.47 0.62 -1.58
C PHE A 37 8.14 1.88 -2.13
N CYS A 38 8.10 3.01 -1.40
CA CYS A 38 8.72 4.26 -1.83
C CYS A 38 10.22 4.09 -2.11
N GLY A 39 10.93 3.33 -1.26
CA GLY A 39 12.34 3.05 -1.45
C GLY A 39 12.62 2.20 -2.70
N ALA A 40 11.82 1.17 -2.96
CA ALA A 40 11.95 0.35 -4.16
C ALA A 40 11.62 1.13 -5.43
N VAL A 41 10.56 1.92 -5.43
CA VAL A 41 10.19 2.78 -6.57
C VAL A 41 11.29 3.80 -6.87
N ALA A 42 11.84 4.47 -5.86
CA ALA A 42 12.96 5.40 -6.05
C ALA A 42 14.19 4.71 -6.67
N LYS A 43 14.53 3.50 -6.21
CA LYS A 43 15.60 2.68 -6.82
C LYS A 43 15.29 2.34 -8.27
N VAL A 44 14.05 1.98 -8.59
CA VAL A 44 13.63 1.64 -9.96
C VAL A 44 13.73 2.83 -10.90
N ALA A 45 13.77 4.08 -10.43
CA ALA A 45 14.09 5.20 -11.31
C ALA A 45 15.53 5.12 -11.87
N ALA A 46 16.49 4.75 -11.01
CA ALA A 46 17.91 4.71 -11.34
C ALA A 46 18.35 3.39 -12.00
N GLN A 47 17.75 2.28 -11.62
CA GLN A 47 18.05 0.93 -12.14
C GLN A 47 16.77 0.23 -12.62
N PRO A 48 16.83 -0.76 -13.53
CA PRO A 48 15.62 -1.32 -14.11
C PRO A 48 14.81 -2.20 -13.14
N ARG A 49 15.35 -2.54 -11.96
CA ARG A 49 14.72 -3.49 -11.03
C ARG A 49 15.11 -3.18 -9.59
N ALA A 50 14.19 -3.35 -8.66
CA ALA A 50 14.44 -3.32 -7.23
C ALA A 50 13.57 -4.35 -6.50
N GLU A 51 14.05 -4.80 -5.35
CA GLU A 51 13.36 -5.73 -4.47
C GLU A 51 12.87 -4.99 -3.22
N MET A 52 11.72 -5.43 -2.71
CA MET A 52 11.19 -4.99 -1.42
C MET A 52 10.63 -6.19 -0.63
N PRO A 53 10.65 -6.15 0.71
CA PRO A 53 9.92 -7.10 1.53
C PRO A 53 8.42 -7.06 1.22
N GLY A 54 7.77 -8.21 1.27
CA GLY A 54 6.33 -8.30 1.13
C GLY A 54 5.78 -9.59 1.72
N TRP A 55 4.46 -9.68 1.74
CA TRP A 55 3.70 -10.82 2.22
C TRP A 55 2.61 -11.15 1.22
N THR A 56 2.33 -12.43 1.03
CA THR A 56 1.28 -12.88 0.10
C THR A 56 0.28 -13.75 0.82
N CYS A 57 -0.99 -13.34 0.78
CA CYS A 57 -2.11 -14.19 1.19
C CYS A 57 -2.41 -15.22 0.09
N ALA A 58 -2.69 -16.45 0.49
CA ALA A 58 -2.95 -17.55 -0.44
C ALA A 58 -4.24 -17.35 -1.24
N ASP A 59 -5.27 -16.79 -0.61
CA ASP A 59 -6.61 -16.62 -1.18
C ASP A 59 -7.33 -15.41 -0.56
N ALA A 60 -8.57 -15.19 -1.01
CA ALA A 60 -9.42 -14.10 -0.53
C ALA A 60 -9.87 -14.26 0.93
N GLU A 61 -9.95 -15.49 1.44
CA GLU A 61 -10.32 -15.74 2.84
C GLU A 61 -9.19 -15.32 3.79
N ALA A 62 -7.94 -15.59 3.40
CA ALA A 62 -6.75 -15.12 4.11
C ALA A 62 -6.62 -13.58 4.07
N VAL A 63 -6.98 -12.93 2.95
CA VAL A 63 -7.07 -11.45 2.89
C VAL A 63 -8.14 -10.93 3.85
N GLY A 64 -9.35 -11.49 3.78
CA GLY A 64 -10.48 -11.09 4.60
C GLY A 64 -11.41 -10.07 3.93
N ASP A 65 -12.36 -9.54 4.71
CA ASP A 65 -13.41 -8.63 4.24
C ASP A 65 -13.16 -7.21 4.76
N LEU A 66 -12.59 -6.36 3.91
CA LEU A 66 -12.27 -4.97 4.28
C LEU A 66 -13.51 -4.18 4.69
N MET A 67 -14.59 -4.29 3.90
CA MET A 67 -15.79 -3.49 4.12
C MET A 67 -16.56 -3.99 5.34
N GLY A 68 -16.59 -5.30 5.57
CA GLY A 68 -17.13 -5.88 6.79
C GLY A 68 -16.32 -5.49 8.04
N ALA A 69 -14.99 -5.41 7.93
CA ALA A 69 -14.11 -5.03 9.02
C ALA A 69 -14.26 -3.54 9.39
N ILE A 70 -14.36 -2.65 8.41
CA ILE A 70 -14.57 -1.20 8.64
C ILE A 70 -15.89 -0.93 9.33
N HIS A 71 -16.96 -1.63 8.96
CA HIS A 71 -18.27 -1.48 9.60
C HIS A 71 -18.41 -2.29 10.90
N GLY A 72 -17.36 -2.98 11.34
CA GLY A 72 -17.37 -3.81 12.56
C GLY A 72 -18.29 -5.03 12.48
N THR A 73 -18.79 -5.40 11.30
CA THR A 73 -19.77 -6.48 11.11
C THR A 73 -19.10 -7.84 10.89
N ARG A 74 -17.91 -7.87 10.30
CA ARG A 74 -17.19 -9.11 10.00
C ARG A 74 -15.68 -8.93 10.09
N HIS A 75 -15.06 -9.55 11.10
CA HIS A 75 -13.62 -9.57 11.28
C HIS A 75 -13.04 -10.94 10.89
N VAL A 76 -12.77 -11.14 9.60
CA VAL A 76 -12.15 -12.37 9.06
C VAL A 76 -10.87 -12.04 8.30
N GLY A 77 -9.97 -13.02 8.19
CA GLY A 77 -8.67 -12.87 7.52
C GLY A 77 -7.77 -11.82 8.18
N LEU A 78 -6.72 -11.46 7.44
CA LEU A 78 -5.74 -10.44 7.85
C LEU A 78 -6.40 -9.10 8.13
N LEU A 79 -7.25 -8.62 7.21
CA LEU A 79 -7.90 -7.31 7.36
C LEU A 79 -8.80 -7.28 8.60
N GLY A 80 -9.54 -8.35 8.88
CA GLY A 80 -10.30 -8.47 10.12
C GLY A 80 -9.42 -8.42 11.37
N ALA A 81 -8.25 -9.07 11.35
CA ALA A 81 -7.30 -9.03 12.47
C ALA A 81 -6.71 -7.63 12.69
N VAL A 82 -6.36 -6.93 11.62
CA VAL A 82 -5.88 -5.54 11.65
C VAL A 82 -6.94 -4.62 12.26
N TYR A 83 -8.19 -4.68 11.78
CA TYR A 83 -9.27 -3.81 12.27
C TYR A 83 -9.78 -4.17 13.67
N ARG A 84 -9.57 -5.39 14.16
CA ARG A 84 -9.76 -5.70 15.59
C ARG A 84 -8.76 -4.96 16.47
N ARG A 85 -7.52 -4.80 15.99
CA ARG A 85 -6.45 -4.13 16.73
C ARG A 85 -6.50 -2.62 16.59
N TRP A 86 -6.79 -2.14 15.39
CA TRP A 86 -6.91 -0.74 15.03
C TRP A 86 -8.26 -0.50 14.32
N PRO A 87 -9.34 -0.33 15.11
CA PRO A 87 -10.67 -0.11 14.58
C PRO A 87 -10.75 1.14 13.70
N PHE A 88 -11.75 1.18 12.82
CA PHE A 88 -12.06 2.40 12.08
C PHE A 88 -12.46 3.50 13.08
N PRO A 89 -11.99 4.75 12.92
CA PRO A 89 -12.26 5.81 13.88
C PRO A 89 -13.75 6.17 13.92
N ASP A 90 -14.28 6.40 15.12
CA ASP A 90 -15.65 6.89 15.31
C ASP A 90 -15.83 8.33 14.79
N ASP A 91 -14.76 9.13 14.82
CA ASP A 91 -14.73 10.50 14.29
C ASP A 91 -14.23 10.49 12.83
N PRO A 92 -15.07 10.87 11.84
CA PRO A 92 -14.66 11.00 10.46
C PRO A 92 -13.52 12.00 10.23
N ALA A 93 -13.35 13.01 11.10
CA ALA A 93 -12.24 13.95 10.99
C ALA A 93 -10.89 13.31 11.35
N ALA A 94 -10.90 12.27 12.18
CA ALA A 94 -9.72 11.47 12.54
C ALA A 94 -9.35 10.44 11.47
N PHE A 95 -10.20 10.25 10.45
CA PHE A 95 -9.87 9.43 9.29
C PHE A 95 -8.81 10.16 8.45
N ARG A 96 -7.53 9.96 8.80
CA ARG A 96 -6.33 10.46 8.12
C ARG A 96 -5.20 9.46 8.30
N GLN A 97 -4.41 9.26 7.25
CA GLN A 97 -3.26 8.35 7.29
C GLN A 97 -2.18 8.91 8.23
N ARG A 98 -1.80 8.16 9.27
CA ARG A 98 -0.85 8.63 10.29
C ARG A 98 0.59 8.65 9.77
N LEU A 99 1.33 9.73 10.02
CA LEU A 99 2.74 9.85 9.66
C LEU A 99 3.60 8.86 10.47
N ALA A 100 3.23 8.65 11.73
CA ALA A 100 3.85 7.68 12.62
C ALA A 100 3.41 6.23 12.38
N GLY A 101 2.64 5.93 11.32
CA GLY A 101 2.10 4.58 11.08
C GLY A 101 3.17 3.49 10.94
N HIS A 102 4.40 3.87 10.55
CA HIS A 102 5.55 2.97 10.46
C HIS A 102 5.99 2.41 11.82
N GLU A 103 5.68 3.09 12.94
CA GLU A 103 6.00 2.63 14.29
C GLU A 103 5.23 1.35 14.64
N ASN A 104 4.07 1.12 14.01
CA ASN A 104 3.25 -0.07 14.19
C ASN A 104 3.73 -1.28 13.38
N ARG A 105 4.79 -1.15 12.57
CA ARG A 105 5.31 -2.22 11.72
C ARG A 105 5.52 -3.56 12.45
N PRO A 106 6.19 -3.64 13.61
CA PRO A 106 6.39 -4.93 14.30
C PRO A 106 5.07 -5.62 14.68
N ALA A 107 4.06 -4.84 15.05
CA ALA A 107 2.74 -5.35 15.37
C ALA A 107 1.99 -5.84 14.12
N VAL A 108 2.11 -5.12 13.01
CA VAL A 108 1.54 -5.52 11.72
C VAL A 108 2.22 -6.78 11.18
N GLU A 109 3.54 -6.87 11.27
CA GLU A 109 4.30 -8.06 10.83
C GLU A 109 3.90 -9.32 11.63
N THR A 110 3.57 -9.16 12.91
CA THR A 110 3.01 -10.26 13.72
C THR A 110 1.67 -10.75 13.15
N LEU A 111 0.75 -9.84 12.82
CA LEU A 111 -0.53 -10.19 12.19
C LEU A 111 -0.35 -10.79 10.79
N LEU A 112 0.58 -10.24 10.00
CA LEU A 112 0.91 -10.77 8.68
C LEU A 112 1.44 -12.20 8.75
N ALA A 113 2.27 -12.53 9.73
CA ALA A 113 2.82 -13.88 9.90
C ALA A 113 1.74 -14.95 10.19
N GLU A 114 0.61 -14.56 10.77
CA GLU A 114 -0.53 -15.46 11.05
C GLU A 114 -1.36 -15.76 9.79
N HIS A 115 -1.40 -14.85 8.82
CA HIS A 115 -2.35 -14.89 7.70
C HIS A 115 -1.70 -14.98 6.30
N ALA A 116 -0.41 -14.64 6.19
CA ALA A 116 0.28 -14.52 4.92
C ALA A 116 1.68 -15.16 4.98
N ARG A 117 2.26 -15.41 3.80
CA ARG A 117 3.63 -15.91 3.69
C ARG A 117 4.58 -14.76 3.39
N PRO A 118 5.69 -14.59 4.16
CA PRO A 118 6.68 -13.59 3.84
C PRO A 118 7.39 -13.95 2.53
N GLY A 119 7.84 -12.93 1.81
CA GLY A 119 8.58 -13.09 0.56
C GLY A 119 9.19 -11.77 0.10
N THR A 120 9.69 -11.80 -1.13
CA THR A 120 10.24 -10.63 -1.80
C THR A 120 9.33 -10.26 -2.96
N LEU A 121 8.88 -9.01 -2.99
CA LEU A 121 8.21 -8.42 -4.14
C LEU A 121 9.22 -7.66 -4.99
N VAL A 122 9.06 -7.76 -6.29
CA VAL A 122 9.95 -7.12 -7.27
C VAL A 122 9.19 -6.00 -7.96
N ILE A 123 9.79 -4.81 -7.99
CA ILE A 123 9.37 -3.74 -8.89
C ILE A 123 10.38 -3.66 -10.04
N GLU A 124 9.90 -3.67 -11.28
CA GLU A 124 10.78 -3.65 -12.44
C GLU A 124 10.23 -2.83 -13.62
N ARG A 125 11.11 -2.10 -14.30
CA ARG A 125 10.85 -1.51 -15.61
C ARG A 125 11.15 -2.55 -16.69
N ARG A 126 10.12 -2.90 -17.45
CA ARG A 126 10.20 -3.79 -18.61
C ARG A 126 10.29 -2.97 -19.89
N SER A 127 10.63 -3.62 -21.00
CA SER A 127 10.61 -3.01 -22.33
C SER A 127 9.22 -2.43 -22.66
N GLY A 128 9.18 -1.33 -23.41
CA GLY A 128 7.92 -0.70 -23.82
C GLY A 128 7.27 0.19 -22.75
N GLY A 129 8.01 0.56 -21.69
CA GLY A 129 7.51 1.48 -20.66
C GLY A 129 6.52 0.85 -19.68
N VAL A 130 6.53 -0.48 -19.58
CA VAL A 130 5.71 -1.23 -18.61
C VAL A 130 6.45 -1.33 -17.28
N ILE A 131 5.75 -1.09 -16.19
CA ILE A 131 6.26 -1.26 -14.83
C ILE A 131 5.57 -2.45 -14.18
N GLY A 132 6.34 -3.44 -13.75
CA GLY A 132 5.88 -4.62 -13.02
C GLY A 132 5.97 -4.44 -11.52
N ILE A 133 5.01 -4.98 -10.77
CA ILE A 133 5.04 -5.17 -9.31
C ILE A 133 4.60 -6.61 -9.04
N GLY A 134 5.54 -7.53 -8.79
CA GLY A 134 5.24 -8.96 -8.76
C GLY A 134 4.56 -9.41 -10.06
N ASP A 135 3.37 -10.00 -9.94
CA ASP A 135 2.57 -10.50 -11.07
C ASP A 135 1.77 -9.40 -11.80
N TYR A 136 1.80 -8.16 -11.30
CA TYR A 136 1.02 -7.04 -11.83
C TYR A 136 1.84 -6.21 -12.80
N ALA A 137 1.20 -5.75 -13.88
CA ALA A 137 1.81 -4.88 -14.87
C ALA A 137 1.01 -3.59 -15.04
N PHE A 138 1.70 -2.46 -15.11
CA PHE A 138 1.14 -1.12 -15.26
C PHE A 138 1.81 -0.39 -16.40
N SER A 139 1.05 0.44 -17.11
CA SER A 139 1.62 1.47 -17.98
C SER A 139 2.22 2.60 -17.13
N ALA A 140 3.07 3.45 -17.73
CA ALA A 140 3.64 4.60 -17.01
C ALA A 140 2.58 5.54 -16.38
N PRO A 141 1.46 5.88 -17.06
CA PRO A 141 0.38 6.66 -16.42
C PRO A 141 -0.27 5.94 -15.24
N GLN A 142 -0.64 4.66 -15.40
CA GLN A 142 -1.25 3.88 -14.32
C GLN A 142 -0.32 3.75 -13.10
N PHE A 143 0.98 3.55 -13.34
CA PHE A 143 1.95 3.48 -12.26
C PHE A 143 2.13 4.84 -11.56
N ARG A 144 2.04 5.94 -12.31
CA ARG A 144 2.01 7.31 -11.76
C ARG A 144 0.79 7.51 -10.85
N ASP A 145 -0.38 7.01 -11.22
CA ASP A 145 -1.58 7.07 -10.36
C ASP A 145 -1.34 6.37 -9.01
N LEU A 146 -0.63 5.24 -8.99
CA LEU A 146 -0.25 4.55 -7.75
C LEU A 146 0.67 5.42 -6.88
N MET A 147 1.69 6.03 -7.50
CA MET A 147 2.64 6.90 -6.80
C MET A 147 1.96 8.13 -6.22
N GLU A 148 1.09 8.79 -6.98
CA GLU A 148 0.33 9.97 -6.55
C GLU A 148 -0.62 9.63 -5.41
N TYR A 149 -1.30 8.47 -5.49
CA TYR A 149 -2.10 7.96 -4.39
C TYR A 149 -1.28 7.83 -3.10
N VAL A 150 -0.09 7.19 -3.17
CA VAL A 150 0.76 7.00 -1.98
C VAL A 150 1.27 8.35 -1.46
N TRP A 151 1.71 9.24 -2.34
CA TRP A 151 2.18 10.57 -1.97
C TRP A 151 1.12 11.40 -1.24
N ARG A 152 -0.13 11.33 -1.69
CA ARG A 152 -1.26 12.00 -1.03
C ARG A 152 -1.58 11.41 0.35
N GLY A 153 -1.16 10.17 0.62
CA GLY A 153 -1.56 9.40 1.81
C GLY A 153 -2.87 8.65 1.60
N GLY A 154 -3.14 8.32 0.33
CA GLY A 154 -4.38 7.75 -0.14
C GLY A 154 -5.57 8.69 -0.04
N TYR A 155 -6.75 8.10 -0.04
CA TYR A 155 -8.01 8.76 0.30
C TYR A 155 -8.35 8.32 1.72
N PRO A 156 -8.23 9.22 2.71
CA PRO A 156 -8.45 10.66 2.61
C PRO A 156 -7.20 11.51 2.28
N THR A 157 -6.14 11.46 3.09
CA THR A 157 -4.76 11.97 2.87
C THR A 157 -3.89 11.57 4.08
N TRP A 158 -2.60 11.94 4.09
CA TRP A 158 -1.80 12.06 5.32
C TRP A 158 -2.41 13.03 6.33
N GLU A 159 -2.20 12.80 7.62
CA GLU A 159 -2.47 13.79 8.65
C GLU A 159 -1.65 15.06 8.40
N GLY A 160 -2.32 16.21 8.44
CA GLY A 160 -1.67 17.50 8.17
C GLY A 160 -1.25 17.74 6.72
N PHE A 161 -1.74 16.95 5.77
CA PHE A 161 -1.45 17.12 4.34
C PHE A 161 -1.73 18.56 3.85
N GLU A 162 -2.82 19.17 4.30
CA GLU A 162 -3.18 20.56 3.97
C GLU A 162 -2.18 21.59 4.51
N ARG A 163 -1.36 21.21 5.49
CA ARG A 163 -0.27 22.02 6.05
C ARG A 163 1.10 21.66 5.45
N GLY A 164 1.13 20.87 4.38
CA GLY A 164 2.37 20.44 3.75
C GLY A 164 3.06 19.28 4.45
N GLN A 165 2.32 18.43 5.17
CA GLN A 165 2.89 17.29 5.89
C GLN A 165 2.67 15.98 5.12
N TRP A 166 3.76 15.25 4.90
CA TRP A 166 3.79 13.90 4.34
C TRP A 166 5.14 13.25 4.67
N PRO A 167 5.28 11.92 4.60
CA PRO A 167 6.54 11.24 4.85
C PRO A 167 7.60 11.61 3.81
N ALA A 168 8.85 11.79 4.25
CA ALA A 168 9.97 12.11 3.36
C ALA A 168 10.17 11.07 2.24
N CYS A 169 9.89 9.79 2.52
CA CYS A 169 10.00 8.72 1.52
C CYS A 169 9.05 8.93 0.32
N ALA A 170 7.86 9.50 0.56
CA ALA A 170 6.88 9.73 -0.49
C ALA A 170 7.32 10.85 -1.45
N THR A 171 7.97 11.90 -0.93
CA THR A 171 8.60 12.94 -1.77
C THR A 171 9.76 12.38 -2.58
N ALA A 172 10.68 11.67 -1.93
CA ALA A 172 11.85 11.09 -2.58
C ALA A 172 11.46 10.13 -3.72
N MET A 173 10.36 9.40 -3.55
CA MET A 173 9.78 8.54 -4.60
C MET A 173 9.37 9.35 -5.83
N LEU A 174 8.63 10.45 -5.68
CA LEU A 174 8.18 11.27 -6.81
C LEU A 174 9.33 12.02 -7.48
N GLU A 175 10.25 12.57 -6.70
CA GLU A 175 11.43 13.28 -7.21
C GLU A 175 12.29 12.36 -8.10
N ALA A 176 12.47 11.10 -7.68
CA ALA A 176 13.19 10.10 -8.47
C ALA A 176 12.55 9.88 -9.86
N TRP A 177 11.24 10.11 -10.00
CA TRP A 177 10.48 9.91 -11.25
C TRP A 177 10.14 11.21 -11.98
N GLY A 178 10.87 12.30 -11.71
CA GLY A 178 10.74 13.57 -12.41
C GLY A 178 9.67 14.51 -11.85
N GLY A 179 9.19 14.28 -10.62
CA GLY A 179 8.25 15.14 -9.92
C GLY A 179 6.81 15.10 -10.43
N VAL A 180 5.98 15.93 -9.78
CA VAL A 180 4.64 16.35 -10.23
C VAL A 180 4.78 17.66 -10.99
#